data_AF-A0A5C6XV41-F1
#
_entry.id   AF-A0A5C6XV41-F1
#
_cell.length_a   1.000
_cell.length_b   1.000
_cell.length_c   1.000
_cell.angle_alpha   90.00
_cell.angle_beta   90.00
_cell.angle_gamma   90.00
#
_symmetry.space_group_name_H-M   'P 1'
#
loop_
_entity.id
_entity.type
_entity.pdbx_description
1 polymer ?
#
loop_
_entity_poly.entity_id
_entity_poly.type
_entity_poly.pdbx_seq_one_letter_code
_entity_poly.pdbx_strand_id
1 'polypeptide(L)'
;MTRIIIGTFGICLVLNLYLVTEYYQALQTQKRFSEYSKLETCEEMENRFATDLKKGEIKYFQFGFGYDIELDKTLKNKYKIETFGMGCSIQSEMICYNKMVNDYLKEKHNDGIIDYWE
;
A
#
# COMPACT_ATOMS: atom_id res chain seq x y z
N MET A 1 18.79 34.48 26.13
CA MET A 1 17.43 34.47 25.52
C MET A 1 17.49 34.07 24.04
N THR A 2 18.27 34.76 23.20
CA THR A 2 18.36 34.51 21.74
C THR A 2 18.76 33.09 21.34
N ARG A 3 19.71 32.46 22.06
CA ARG A 3 20.13 31.06 21.80
C ARG A 3 19.01 30.04 22.05
N ILE A 4 18.17 30.30 23.05
CA ILE A 4 17.02 29.43 23.36
C ILE A 4 15.98 29.59 22.25
N ILE A 5 15.68 30.83 21.83
CA ILE A 5 14.74 31.13 20.75
C ILE A 5 15.16 30.48 19.42
N ILE A 6 16.44 30.59 19.05
CA ILE A 6 16.98 29.94 17.83
C ILE A 6 16.85 28.42 17.93
N GLY A 7 17.12 27.84 19.10
CA GLY A 7 16.95 26.41 19.36
C GLY A 7 15.50 25.95 19.19
N THR A 8 14.53 26.64 19.78
CA THR A 8 13.10 26.29 19.62
C THR A 8 12.64 26.47 18.18
N PHE A 9 13.06 27.54 17.49
CA PHE A 9 12.75 27.72 16.07
C PHE A 9 13.31 26.60 15.19
N GLY A 10 14.54 26.14 15.46
CA GLY A 10 15.15 25.01 14.76
C GLY A 10 14.34 23.72 14.95
N ILE A 11 13.95 23.40 16.18
CA ILE A 11 13.13 22.21 16.48
C ILE A 11 11.77 22.31 15.79
N CYS A 12 11.10 23.46 15.86
CA CYS A 12 9.84 23.69 15.15
C CYS A 12 9.99 23.50 13.64
N LEU A 13 11.07 24.01 13.03
CA LEU A 13 11.31 23.85 11.61
C LEU A 13 11.47 22.37 11.23
N VAL A 14 12.26 21.61 11.98
CA VAL A 14 12.47 20.17 11.72
C VAL A 14 11.15 19.39 11.83
N LEU A 15 10.36 19.66 12.88
CA LEU A 15 9.06 19.01 13.05
C LEU A 15 8.09 19.36 11.90
N ASN A 16 8.05 20.61 11.47
CA ASN A 16 7.21 21.02 10.34
C ASN A 16 7.67 20.34 9.03
N LEU A 17 8.97 20.24 8.77
CA LEU A 17 9.49 19.53 7.60
C LEU A 17 9.14 18.04 7.63
N TYR A 18 9.24 17.40 8.80
CA TYR A 18 8.84 16.00 9.00
C TYR A 18 7.34 15.81 8.68
N LEU A 19 6.47 16.65 9.26
CA LEU A 19 5.03 16.58 9.03
C LEU A 19 4.64 16.82 7.57
N VAL A 20 5.28 17.79 6.90
CA VAL A 20 5.07 18.04 5.46
C VAL A 20 5.46 16.81 4.63
N THR A 21 6.54 16.15 4.99
CA THR A 21 7.01 14.94 4.29
C THR A 21 6.02 13.79 4.46
N GLU A 22 5.55 13.50 5.67
CA GLU A 22 4.52 12.48 5.91
C GLU A 22 3.22 12.81 5.18
N TYR A 23 2.77 14.05 5.25
CA TYR A 23 1.54 14.49 4.57
C TYR A 23 1.64 14.31 3.06
N TYR A 24 2.78 14.66 2.47
CA TYR A 24 3.01 14.49 1.04
C TYR A 24 3.02 13.01 0.63
N GLN A 25 3.63 12.13 1.43
CA GLN A 25 3.59 10.69 1.20
C GLN A 25 2.16 10.14 1.27
N ALA A 26 1.39 10.53 2.28
CA ALA A 26 -0.01 10.14 2.42
C ALA A 26 -0.85 10.58 1.21
N LEU A 27 -0.66 11.81 0.73
CA LEU A 27 -1.34 12.30 -0.49
C LEU A 27 -0.98 11.48 -1.73
N GLN A 28 0.28 11.08 -1.89
CA GLN A 28 0.67 10.24 -3.02
C GLN A 28 0.03 8.85 -2.94
N THR A 29 0.04 8.24 -1.76
CA THR A 29 -0.61 6.93 -1.52
C THR A 29 -2.11 7.03 -1.81
N GLN A 30 -2.77 8.09 -1.37
CA GLN A 30 -4.19 8.32 -1.65
C GLN A 30 -4.46 8.53 -3.15
N LYS A 31 -3.58 9.26 -3.86
CA LYS A 31 -3.69 9.42 -5.32
C LYS A 31 -3.56 8.09 -6.04
N ARG A 32 -2.55 7.28 -5.71
CA ARG A 32 -2.37 5.93 -6.28
C ARG A 32 -3.59 5.08 -5.99
N PHE A 33 -4.05 5.03 -4.75
CA PHE A 33 -5.26 4.29 -4.37
C PHE A 33 -6.50 4.74 -5.17
N SER A 34 -6.67 6.05 -5.36
CA SER A 34 -7.77 6.61 -6.16
C SER A 34 -7.74 6.18 -7.64
N GLU A 35 -6.58 5.79 -8.18
CA GLU A 35 -6.53 5.20 -9.52
C GLU A 35 -7.15 3.82 -9.55
N TYR A 36 -6.88 2.99 -8.53
CA TYR A 36 -7.48 1.65 -8.41
C TYR A 36 -8.99 1.76 -8.14
N SER A 37 -9.43 2.68 -7.29
CA SER A 37 -10.86 2.83 -6.95
C SER A 37 -11.76 3.28 -8.11
N LYS A 38 -11.18 3.63 -9.27
CA LYS A 38 -11.91 3.97 -10.50
C LYS A 38 -12.09 2.78 -11.43
N LEU A 39 -11.43 1.65 -11.13
CA LEU A 39 -11.56 0.41 -11.87
C LEU A 39 -12.74 -0.33 -11.25
N GLU A 40 -13.83 -0.40 -11.99
CA GLU A 40 -15.14 -0.87 -11.51
C GLU A 40 -15.37 -2.34 -11.84
N THR A 41 -14.46 -2.96 -12.58
CA THR A 41 -14.58 -4.36 -13.01
C THR A 41 -13.31 -5.17 -12.72
N CYS A 42 -13.47 -6.49 -12.55
CA CYS A 42 -12.33 -7.39 -12.41
C CYS A 42 -11.45 -7.42 -13.67
N GLU A 43 -12.03 -7.30 -14.87
CA GLU A 43 -11.26 -7.25 -16.12
C GLU A 43 -10.32 -6.02 -16.15
N GLU A 44 -10.79 -4.86 -15.68
CA GLU A 44 -9.94 -3.68 -15.56
C GLU A 44 -8.80 -3.89 -14.53
N MET A 45 -9.09 -4.55 -13.41
CA MET A 45 -8.09 -4.89 -12.41
C MET A 45 -7.10 -5.96 -12.89
N GLU A 46 -7.52 -6.89 -13.74
CA GLU A 46 -6.65 -7.88 -14.40
C GLU A 46 -5.66 -7.19 -15.34
N ASN A 47 -6.16 -6.29 -16.17
CA ASN A 47 -5.32 -5.47 -17.05
C ASN A 47 -4.35 -4.60 -16.25
N ARG A 48 -4.81 -4.03 -15.12
CA ARG A 48 -3.97 -3.26 -14.20
C ARG A 48 -2.89 -4.13 -13.57
N PHE A 49 -3.23 -5.32 -13.08
CA PHE A 49 -2.27 -6.26 -12.51
C PHE A 49 -1.19 -6.64 -13.53
N ALA A 50 -1.55 -6.97 -14.77
CA ALA A 50 -0.58 -7.28 -15.82
C ALA A 50 0.39 -6.12 -16.09
N THR A 51 -0.10 -4.88 -16.00
CA THR A 51 0.72 -3.66 -16.14
C THR A 51 1.65 -3.47 -14.95
N ASP A 52 1.12 -3.57 -13.73
CA ASP A 52 1.89 -3.41 -12.50
C ASP A 52 2.97 -4.50 -12.38
N LEU A 53 2.64 -5.73 -12.77
CA LEU A 53 3.58 -6.85 -12.80
C LEU A 53 4.77 -6.58 -13.73
N LYS A 54 4.51 -6.07 -14.95
CA LYS A 54 5.59 -5.70 -15.89
C LYS A 54 6.49 -4.59 -15.36
N LYS A 55 5.94 -3.68 -14.53
CA LYS A 55 6.68 -2.59 -13.90
C LYS A 55 7.34 -2.97 -12.57
N GLY A 56 6.98 -4.11 -11.99
CA GLY A 56 7.41 -4.50 -10.64
C GLY A 56 6.75 -3.66 -9.55
N GLU A 57 5.58 -3.07 -9.80
CA GLU A 57 4.87 -2.14 -8.92
C GLU A 57 3.61 -2.78 -8.30
N ILE A 58 3.67 -4.07 -7.98
CA ILE A 58 2.53 -4.86 -7.49
C ILE A 58 1.98 -4.31 -6.17
N LYS A 59 0.65 -4.33 -6.03
CA LYS A 59 -0.09 -3.89 -4.84
C LYS A 59 -0.78 -5.05 -4.12
N TYR A 60 -1.23 -4.81 -2.89
CA TYR A 60 -2.09 -5.75 -2.16
C TYR A 60 -3.09 -5.00 -1.27
N PHE A 61 -4.35 -5.41 -1.29
CA PHE A 61 -5.43 -4.74 -0.58
C PHE A 61 -5.83 -5.53 0.67
N GLN A 62 -5.53 -5.00 1.86
CA GLN A 62 -5.84 -5.66 3.13
C GLN A 62 -7.25 -5.32 3.60
N PHE A 63 -8.11 -6.32 3.73
CA PHE A 63 -9.47 -6.19 4.25
C PHE A 63 -9.58 -6.71 5.69
N GLY A 64 -10.55 -6.18 6.44
CA GLY A 64 -10.89 -6.63 7.79
C GLY A 64 -10.84 -5.52 8.84
N PHE A 65 -10.97 -5.92 10.10
CA PHE A 65 -11.04 -5.00 11.25
C PHE A 65 -9.73 -4.26 11.55
N GLY A 66 -8.60 -4.73 11.02
CA GLY A 66 -7.30 -4.16 11.27
C GLY A 66 -6.37 -4.33 10.07
N TYR A 67 -5.35 -3.49 10.05
CA TYR A 67 -4.25 -3.60 9.10
C TYR A 67 -3.17 -4.51 9.67
N ASP A 68 -2.83 -5.57 8.96
CA ASP A 68 -1.79 -6.52 9.36
C ASP A 68 -0.40 -5.96 9.00
N ILE A 69 0.29 -5.51 10.05
CA ILE A 69 1.62 -4.90 9.97
C ILE A 69 2.69 -5.96 9.63
N GLU A 70 2.51 -7.21 10.06
CA GLU A 70 3.48 -8.28 9.80
C GLU A 70 3.36 -8.75 8.34
N LEU A 71 2.14 -8.87 7.84
CA LEU A 71 1.87 -9.11 6.43
C LEU A 71 2.44 -7.98 5.56
N ASP A 72 2.19 -6.71 5.90
CA ASP A 72 2.76 -5.56 5.16
C ASP A 72 4.30 -5.63 5.12
N LYS A 73 4.95 -5.84 6.27
CA LYS A 73 6.41 -5.99 6.32
C LYS A 73 6.91 -7.13 5.46
N THR A 74 6.22 -8.27 5.47
CA THR A 74 6.58 -9.44 4.69
C THR A 74 6.46 -9.15 3.20
N LEU A 75 5.32 -8.62 2.76
CA LEU A 75 5.03 -8.24 1.38
C LEU A 75 6.02 -7.20 0.85
N LYS A 76 6.29 -6.17 1.64
CA LYS A 76 7.22 -5.10 1.29
C LYS A 76 8.67 -5.58 1.24
N ASN A 77 9.13 -6.34 2.23
CA ASN A 77 10.55 -6.68 2.33
C ASN A 77 10.93 -7.81 1.37
N LYS A 78 10.13 -8.89 1.33
CA LYS A 78 10.41 -10.08 0.52
C LYS A 78 10.04 -9.89 -0.95
N TYR A 79 8.87 -9.32 -1.22
CA TYR A 79 8.31 -9.29 -2.59
C TYR A 79 8.21 -7.88 -3.20
N LYS A 80 8.61 -6.83 -2.45
CA LYS A 80 8.48 -5.42 -2.87
C LYS A 80 7.04 -5.01 -3.21
N ILE A 81 6.07 -5.68 -2.59
CA ILE A 81 4.64 -5.38 -2.77
C ILE A 81 4.24 -4.28 -1.79
N GLU A 82 3.60 -3.23 -2.31
CA GLU A 82 3.01 -2.15 -1.49
C GLU A 82 1.60 -2.54 -1.07
N THR A 83 1.21 -2.29 0.18
CA THR A 83 -0.12 -2.67 0.66
C THR A 83 -0.99 -1.46 0.98
N PHE A 84 -2.30 -1.61 0.78
CA PHE A 84 -3.32 -0.62 1.14
C PHE A 84 -4.26 -1.22 2.18
N GLY A 85 -4.48 -0.51 3.28
CA GLY A 85 -5.51 -0.87 4.26
C GLY A 85 -6.89 -0.45 3.78
N MET A 86 -7.76 -1.41 3.48
CA MET A 86 -9.14 -1.19 3.04
C MET A 86 -10.14 -1.17 4.20
N GLY A 87 -9.75 -1.69 5.36
CA GLY A 87 -10.68 -1.88 6.48
C GLY A 87 -11.87 -2.76 6.07
N CYS A 88 -13.08 -2.36 6.45
CA CYS A 88 -14.31 -3.05 6.09
C CYS A 88 -14.86 -2.68 4.70
N SER A 89 -14.16 -1.84 3.93
CA SER A 89 -14.58 -1.45 2.58
C SER A 89 -14.19 -2.52 1.55
N ILE A 90 -14.89 -3.66 1.63
CA ILE A 90 -14.70 -4.78 0.71
C ILE A 90 -15.19 -4.38 -0.69
N GLN A 91 -14.32 -4.55 -1.69
CA GLN A 91 -14.59 -4.28 -3.10
C GLN A 91 -14.18 -5.49 -3.92
N SER A 92 -15.08 -6.01 -4.76
CA SER A 92 -14.90 -7.23 -5.55
C SER A 92 -13.69 -7.15 -6.48
N GLU A 93 -13.45 -5.96 -7.03
CA GLU A 93 -12.41 -5.67 -8.00
C GLU A 93 -11.02 -5.80 -7.36
N MET A 94 -10.89 -5.31 -6.12
CA MET A 94 -9.65 -5.41 -5.33
C MET A 94 -9.40 -6.84 -4.84
N ILE A 95 -10.46 -7.61 -4.59
CA ILE A 95 -10.36 -9.06 -4.34
C ILE A 95 -9.82 -9.77 -5.58
N CYS A 96 -10.34 -9.45 -6.77
CA CYS A 96 -9.84 -10.02 -8.03
C CYS A 96 -8.33 -9.74 -8.19
N TYR A 97 -7.88 -8.50 -7.95
CA TYR A 97 -6.45 -8.18 -7.97
C TYR A 97 -5.64 -9.00 -6.98
N ASN A 98 -6.06 -9.08 -5.72
CA ASN A 98 -5.36 -9.88 -4.71
C ASN A 98 -5.26 -11.35 -5.12
N LYS A 99 -6.31 -11.93 -5.73
CA LYS A 99 -6.26 -13.32 -6.21
C LYS A 99 -5.11 -13.52 -7.21
N MET A 100 -4.95 -12.61 -8.17
CA MET A 100 -3.84 -12.67 -9.13
C MET A 100 -2.47 -12.50 -8.47
N VAL A 101 -2.37 -11.65 -7.45
CA VAL A 101 -1.13 -11.51 -6.65
C VAL A 101 -0.81 -12.83 -5.95
N ASN A 102 -1.81 -13.48 -5.36
CA ASN A 102 -1.65 -14.77 -4.67
C ASN A 102 -1.18 -15.85 -5.65
N ASP A 103 -1.82 -15.95 -6.82
CA ASP A 103 -1.45 -16.90 -7.86
C ASP A 103 0.00 -16.67 -8.32
N TYR A 104 0.38 -15.40 -8.55
CA TYR A 104 1.75 -15.02 -8.89
C TYR A 104 2.76 -15.43 -7.82
N LEU A 105 2.46 -15.18 -6.54
CA LEU A 105 3.34 -15.54 -5.43
C LEU A 105 3.48 -17.06 -5.28
N LYS A 106 2.38 -17.80 -5.44
CA LYS A 106 2.38 -19.27 -5.43
C LYS A 106 3.25 -19.81 -6.56
N GLU A 107 3.08 -19.32 -7.79
CA GLU A 107 3.84 -19.79 -8.95
C GLU A 107 5.33 -19.45 -8.90
N LYS A 108 5.70 -18.23 -8.48
CA LYS A 108 7.08 -17.73 -8.57
C LYS A 108 7.90 -17.98 -7.32
N HIS A 109 7.26 -18.06 -6.16
CA HIS A 109 7.95 -18.12 -4.88
C HIS A 109 7.60 -19.37 -4.07
N ASN A 110 6.69 -20.23 -4.57
CA ASN A 110 6.17 -21.40 -3.86
C ASN A 110 5.62 -21.05 -2.46
N ASP A 111 5.13 -19.82 -2.32
CA ASP A 111 4.67 -19.24 -1.07
C ASP A 111 3.18 -18.90 -1.21
N GLY A 112 2.35 -19.62 -0.46
CA GLY A 112 0.91 -19.36 -0.33
C GLY A 112 0.60 -18.43 0.84
N ILE A 113 1.40 -17.36 1.03
CA ILE A 113 1.34 -16.47 2.21
C ILE A 113 -0.06 -15.87 2.46
N ILE A 114 -0.95 -15.94 1.48
CA ILE A 114 -2.22 -15.23 1.44
C ILE A 114 -3.37 -16.23 1.19
N ASP A 115 -3.46 -17.27 2.01
CA ASP A 115 -4.65 -18.14 2.12
C ASP A 115 -5.56 -17.71 3.28
N TYR A 116 -5.41 -16.48 3.78
CA TYR A 116 -6.35 -15.92 4.75
C TYR A 116 -7.62 -15.51 3.99
N TRP A 117 -8.74 -16.17 4.29
CA TRP A 117 -10.13 -15.94 3.81
C TRP A 117 -10.62 -16.82 2.63
N GLU A 118 -10.71 -18.14 2.86
CA GLU A 118 -11.98 -18.85 2.61
C GLU A 118 -12.94 -18.64 3.79
#